data_AF-A0A7L9BQP3-F1
#
_entry.id   AF-A0A7L9BQP3-F1
#
_cell.length_a   1.000
_cell.length_b   1.000
_cell.length_c   1.000
_cell.angle_alpha   90.00
_cell.angle_beta   90.00
_cell.angle_gamma   90.00
#
_symmetry.space_group_name_H-M   'P 1'
#
loop_
_entity.id
_entity.type
_entity.pdbx_description
1 polymer ?
#
loop_
_entity_poly.entity_id
_entity_poly.type
_entity_poly.pdbx_seq_one_letter_code
_entity_poly.pdbx_strand_id
1 'polypeptide(L)'
;MEVSTVRLRALSGAPLKDPKVRAMVVATAEAIAERTGVTLAGVHAEDHAVTVTLPLDKLACLGFLAELRRLTNAWYAGKHHGLSLWGDEPDVWDAG
;
A
#
# COMPACT_ATOMS: atom_id res chain seq x y z
N MET A 1 1.06 -22.36 10.51
CA MET A 1 1.04 -21.30 9.48
C MET A 1 1.25 -19.99 10.22
N GLU A 2 2.33 -19.27 9.92
CA GLU A 2 2.63 -18.00 10.56
C GLU A 2 1.65 -16.93 10.04
N VAL A 3 1.22 -16.02 10.92
CA VAL A 3 0.39 -14.87 10.54
C VAL A 3 1.21 -13.62 10.79
N SER A 4 1.40 -12.84 9.74
CA SER A 4 2.17 -11.61 9.77
C SER A 4 1.26 -10.42 9.52
N THR A 5 1.53 -9.33 10.24
CA THR A 5 0.88 -8.03 10.02
C THR A 5 1.92 -7.04 9.55
N VAL A 6 1.67 -6.40 8.41
CA VAL A 6 2.57 -5.42 7.80
C VAL A 6 1.80 -4.15 7.44
N ARG A 7 2.50 -3.00 7.45
CA ARG A 7 1.90 -1.68 7.25
C ARG A 7 2.62 -0.91 6.16
N LEU A 8 1.86 -0.31 5.25
CA LEU A 8 2.32 0.69 4.30
C LEU A 8 1.82 2.07 4.76
N ARG A 9 2.75 3.01 4.94
CA ARG A 9 2.50 4.35 5.47
C ARG A 9 2.82 5.39 4.41
N ALA A 10 1.99 6.42 4.30
CA ALA A 10 2.30 7.60 3.49
C ALA A 10 3.43 8.40 4.14
N LEU A 11 4.44 8.80 3.38
CA LEU A 11 5.55 9.61 3.88
C LEU A 11 5.11 11.03 4.26
N SER A 12 4.06 11.55 3.62
CA SER A 12 3.50 12.87 3.91
C SER A 12 1.97 12.87 3.76
N GLY A 13 1.33 13.81 4.46
CA GLY A 13 -0.11 14.01 4.37
C GLY A 13 -0.96 12.87 4.94
N ALA A 14 -2.23 12.86 4.52
CA ALA A 14 -3.24 11.90 4.94
C ALA A 14 -4.11 11.49 3.74
N PRO A 15 -3.52 10.86 2.71
CA PRO A 15 -4.17 10.67 1.42
C PRO A 15 -5.40 9.76 1.50
N LEU A 16 -5.45 8.87 2.51
CA LEU A 16 -6.59 7.98 2.70
C LEU A 16 -7.74 8.64 3.47
N LYS A 17 -7.66 9.94 3.79
CA LYS A 17 -8.83 10.74 4.18
C LYS A 17 -9.84 10.86 3.04
N ASP A 18 -9.38 10.86 1.80
CA ASP A 18 -10.29 10.77 0.65
C ASP A 18 -10.86 9.34 0.60
N PRO A 19 -12.19 9.16 0.77
CA PRO A 19 -12.81 7.84 0.76
C PRO A 19 -12.64 7.10 -0.57
N LYS A 20 -12.50 7.80 -1.69
CA LYS A 20 -12.27 7.18 -3.01
C LYS A 20 -10.86 6.61 -3.11
N VAL A 21 -9.87 7.34 -2.61
CA VAL A 21 -8.48 6.86 -2.54
C VAL A 21 -8.38 5.68 -1.60
N ARG A 22 -9.01 5.77 -0.41
CA ARG A 22 -9.09 4.67 0.55
C ARG A 22 -9.69 3.41 -0.06
N ALA A 23 -10.85 3.53 -0.69
CA ALA A 23 -11.54 2.41 -1.33
C ALA A 23 -10.69 1.77 -2.42
N MET A 24 -9.97 2.57 -3.22
CA MET A 24 -9.07 2.05 -4.25
C MET A 24 -7.91 1.25 -3.66
N VAL A 25 -7.30 1.74 -2.58
CA VAL A 25 -6.19 1.02 -1.91
C VAL A 25 -6.66 -0.32 -1.36
N VAL A 26 -7.81 -0.34 -0.69
CA VAL A 26 -8.41 -1.57 -0.14
C VAL A 26 -8.74 -2.56 -1.26
N ALA A 27 -9.43 -2.11 -2.31
CA ALA A 27 -9.78 -2.95 -3.45
C ALA A 27 -8.53 -3.51 -4.16
N THR A 28 -7.44 -2.72 -4.23
CA THR A 28 -6.18 -3.18 -4.81
C THR A 28 -5.54 -4.28 -3.95
N ALA A 29 -5.57 -4.16 -2.62
CA ALA A 29 -5.07 -5.20 -1.73
C ALA A 29 -5.88 -6.51 -1.89
N GLU A 30 -7.20 -6.42 -1.95
CA GLU A 30 -8.08 -7.57 -2.22
C GLU A 30 -7.77 -8.22 -3.57
N ALA A 31 -7.60 -7.42 -4.62
CA ALA A 31 -7.28 -7.93 -5.95
C ALA A 31 -5.90 -8.59 -6.04
N ILE A 32 -4.88 -8.09 -5.32
CA ILE A 32 -3.57 -8.75 -5.24
C ILE A 32 -3.72 -10.11 -4.56
N ALA A 33 -4.42 -10.16 -3.43
CA ALA A 33 -4.67 -11.39 -2.68
C ALA A 33 -5.36 -12.45 -3.56
N GLU A 34 -6.45 -12.08 -4.24
CA GLU A 34 -7.17 -12.96 -5.17
C GLU A 34 -6.26 -13.50 -6.28
N ARG A 35 -5.55 -12.62 -6.99
CA ARG A 35 -4.70 -13.00 -8.14
C ARG A 35 -3.51 -13.87 -7.76
N THR A 36 -3.05 -13.79 -6.53
CA THR A 36 -1.88 -14.53 -6.04
C THR A 36 -2.27 -15.80 -5.27
N GLY A 37 -3.56 -16.04 -5.04
CA GLY A 37 -4.05 -17.14 -4.21
C GLY A 37 -3.72 -16.95 -2.72
N VAL A 38 -3.40 -15.73 -2.29
CA VAL A 38 -3.10 -15.40 -0.90
C VAL A 38 -4.39 -15.08 -0.16
N THR A 39 -4.58 -15.66 1.02
CA THR A 39 -5.70 -15.28 1.90
C THR A 39 -5.42 -13.94 2.56
N LEU A 40 -6.29 -12.95 2.35
CA LEU A 40 -6.25 -11.68 3.08
C LEU A 40 -6.98 -11.83 4.41
N ALA A 41 -6.26 -12.11 5.50
CA ALA A 41 -6.84 -12.32 6.82
C ALA A 41 -7.40 -11.02 7.43
N GLY A 42 -6.91 -9.86 7.00
CA GLY A 42 -7.48 -8.57 7.35
C GLY A 42 -6.84 -7.40 6.60
N VAL A 43 -7.63 -6.36 6.37
CA VAL A 43 -7.18 -5.08 5.83
C VAL A 43 -7.81 -3.94 6.63
N HIS A 44 -6.98 -3.01 7.10
CA HIS A 44 -7.42 -1.84 7.84
C HIS A 44 -6.76 -0.60 7.26
N ALA A 45 -7.57 0.38 6.87
CA ALA A 45 -7.10 1.65 6.33
C ALA A 45 -7.37 2.78 7.34
N GLU A 46 -6.29 3.36 7.83
CA GLU A 46 -6.27 4.63 8.57
C GLU A 46 -6.02 5.79 7.59
N ASP A 47 -6.20 7.03 8.01
CA ASP A 47 -6.04 8.22 7.16
C ASP A 47 -4.66 8.33 6.46
N HIS A 48 -3.61 7.73 7.02
CA HIS A 48 -2.22 7.86 6.59
C HIS A 48 -1.53 6.51 6.31
N ALA A 49 -2.25 5.40 6.41
CA ALA A 49 -1.65 4.08 6.26
C ALA A 49 -2.69 3.00 5.96
N VAL A 50 -2.23 1.92 5.33
CA VAL A 50 -2.95 0.66 5.23
C VAL A 50 -2.15 -0.43 5.95
N THR A 51 -2.84 -1.21 6.78
CA THR A 51 -2.30 -2.36 7.49
C THR A 51 -2.99 -3.62 6.95
N VAL A 52 -2.19 -4.62 6.56
CA VAL A 52 -2.68 -5.91 6.06
C VAL A 52 -2.15 -7.05 6.91
N THR A 53 -3.02 -8.03 7.16
CA THR A 53 -2.73 -9.24 7.89
C THR A 53 -2.85 -10.42 6.95
N LEU A 54 -1.79 -11.24 6.85
CA LEU A 54 -1.67 -12.34 5.90
C LEU A 54 -1.13 -13.59 6.61
N PRO A 55 -1.62 -14.80 6.28
CA PRO A 55 -1.10 -16.06 6.82
C PRO A 55 0.18 -16.49 6.07
N LEU A 56 1.14 -15.58 5.97
CA LEU A 56 2.41 -15.77 5.27
C LEU A 56 3.58 -15.37 6.18
N ASP A 57 4.78 -15.82 5.83
CA ASP A 57 5.99 -15.30 6.45
C ASP A 57 6.18 -13.81 6.13
N LYS A 58 7.03 -13.17 6.93
CA LYS A 58 7.26 -11.72 6.84
C LYS A 58 7.82 -11.28 5.48
N LEU A 59 8.66 -12.08 4.83
CA LEU A 59 9.28 -11.72 3.56
C LEU A 59 8.23 -11.69 2.44
N ALA A 60 7.37 -12.71 2.37
CA ALA A 60 6.25 -12.75 1.44
C ALA A 60 5.28 -11.58 1.66
N CYS A 61 5.02 -11.20 2.92
CA CYS A 61 4.21 -10.03 3.25
C CYS A 61 4.83 -8.70 2.78
N LEU A 62 6.15 -8.57 2.84
CA LEU A 62 6.85 -7.38 2.30
C LEU A 62 6.71 -7.31 0.78
N GLY A 63 6.79 -8.46 0.08
CA GLY A 63 6.52 -8.53 -1.36
C GLY A 63 5.10 -8.08 -1.72
N PHE A 64 4.11 -8.52 -0.94
CA PHE A 64 2.72 -8.06 -1.07
C PHE A 64 2.60 -6.53 -0.91
N LEU A 65 3.22 -5.94 0.11
CA LEU A 65 3.20 -4.48 0.31
C LEU A 65 3.90 -3.71 -0.80
N ALA A 66 5.03 -4.23 -1.30
CA ALA A 66 5.74 -3.60 -2.41
C ALA A 66 4.87 -3.53 -3.66
N GLU A 67 4.15 -4.62 -3.97
CA GLU A 67 3.21 -4.66 -5.10
C GLU A 67 2.02 -3.72 -4.88
N LEU A 68 1.44 -3.71 -3.67
CA LEU A 68 0.37 -2.78 -3.30
C LEU A 68 0.81 -1.32 -3.49
N ARG A 69 2.00 -0.96 -2.98
CA ARG A 69 2.59 0.37 -3.15
C ARG A 69 2.75 0.71 -4.63
N ARG A 70 3.32 -0.20 -5.43
CA ARG A 70 3.57 0.01 -6.87
C ARG A 70 2.29 0.28 -7.64
N LEU A 71 1.28 -0.58 -7.50
CA LEU A 71 0.02 -0.47 -8.24
C LEU A 71 -0.77 0.78 -7.85
N THR A 72 -0.86 1.07 -6.55
CA THR A 72 -1.63 2.23 -6.07
C THR A 72 -0.93 3.55 -6.34
N ASN A 73 0.41 3.62 -6.30
CA ASN A 73 1.15 4.78 -6.78
C ASN A 73 0.92 5.03 -8.27
N ALA A 74 1.02 3.98 -9.11
CA ALA A 74 0.81 4.14 -10.55
C ALA A 74 -0.60 4.66 -10.88
N TRP A 75 -1.62 4.10 -10.22
CA TRP A 75 -3.00 4.59 -10.36
C TRP A 75 -3.16 6.03 -9.89
N TYR A 76 -2.61 6.37 -8.73
CA TYR A 76 -2.74 7.70 -8.14
C TYR A 76 -2.01 8.76 -8.98
N ALA A 77 -0.80 8.47 -9.44
CA ALA A 77 -0.03 9.35 -10.32
C ALA A 77 -0.80 9.68 -11.62
N GLY A 78 -1.49 8.70 -12.20
CA GLY A 78 -2.35 8.91 -13.37
C GLY A 78 -3.54 9.86 -13.11
N LYS A 79 -4.00 9.98 -11.86
CA LYS A 79 -5.11 10.87 -11.46
C LYS A 79 -4.67 12.21 -10.89
N HIS A 80 -3.50 12.25 -10.27
CA HIS A 80 -3.00 13.40 -9.50
C HIS A 80 -1.72 13.98 -10.12
N HIS A 81 -1.65 14.02 -11.45
CA HIS A 81 -0.59 14.70 -12.21
C HIS A 81 0.84 14.29 -11.83
N GLY A 82 1.07 12.98 -11.66
CA GLY A 82 2.40 12.45 -11.35
C GLY A 82 2.76 12.42 -9.87
N LEU A 83 1.87 12.88 -8.98
CA LEU A 83 2.11 12.79 -7.54
C LEU A 83 2.11 11.33 -7.05
N SER A 84 2.94 11.05 -6.06
CA SER A 84 3.06 9.75 -5.39
C SER A 84 2.09 9.62 -4.22
N LEU A 85 1.29 8.56 -4.18
CA LEU A 85 0.32 8.34 -3.10
C LEU A 85 1.02 8.14 -1.75
N TRP A 86 2.10 7.38 -1.76
CA TRP A 86 2.82 7.03 -0.54
C TRP A 86 4.07 7.89 -0.31
N GLY A 87 4.30 8.89 -1.15
CA GLY A 87 5.51 9.70 -1.22
C GLY A 87 6.64 8.97 -1.94
N ASP A 88 7.54 9.74 -2.54
CA ASP A 88 8.75 9.20 -3.19
C ASP A 88 9.88 9.10 -2.17
N GLU A 89 10.83 8.19 -2.40
CA GLU A 89 12.08 8.24 -1.64
C GLU A 89 12.71 9.62 -1.88
N PRO A 90 13.19 10.31 -0.84
CA PRO A 90 13.91 11.56 -1.05
C PRO A 90 15.08 11.28 -1.99
N ASP A 91 15.21 12.11 -3.03
CA ASP A 91 16.31 12.00 -3.97
C ASP A 91 17.60 12.19 -3.17
N VAL A 92 18.41 11.13 -3.05
CA VAL A 92 19.63 11.11 -2.21
C VAL A 92 20.70 12.10 -2.67
N TRP A 93 20.46 12.82 -3.76
CA TRP A 93 21.33 13.82 -4.36
C TRP A 93 20.98 15.27 -3.98
N ASP A 94 19.83 15.52 -3.33
CA ASP A 94 19.41 16.87 -2.89
C ASP A 94 19.90 17.23 -1.47
N ALA A 95 20.67 16.36 -0.82
CA ALA A 95 21.38 16.68 0.42
C ALA A 95 22.72 17.38 0.11
N GLY A 96 22.63 18.58 -0.46
CA GLY A 96 23.76 19.51 -0.62
C GLY A 96 24.20 20.14 0.69
#